data_AF-A0A8S9RTJ8-F1
#
_entry.id   AF-A0A8S9RTJ8-F1
#
_cell.length_a   1.000
_cell.length_b   1.000
_cell.length_c   1.000
_cell.angle_alpha   90.00
_cell.angle_beta   90.00
_cell.angle_gamma   90.00
#
_symmetry.space_group_name_H-M   'P 1'
#
loop_
_entity.id
_entity.type
_entity.pdbx_description
1 polymer ?
#
loop_
_entity_poly.entity_id
_entity_poly.type
_entity_poly.pdbx_seq_one_letter_code
_entity_poly.pdbx_strand_id
1 'polypeptide(L)'
;FSLRLLVDEKRNKVVLAEACRDFVDVLFSLLTLPMGTIVRLLQKHKQQPMRLGCFNNIYKSVSDMTIDDFETEACRTMLLYPRSIKEIHCRRLKLNIDDTEATKFFTCPLFPRSCKKYSNFNTSRCSCGDLMTREFQVSEEDQLGSPIGNNDDGVFVSCRSSYIVTDDLRVTL
;
A
#
# COMPACT_ATOMS: atom_id res chain seq x y z
N PHE A 1 8.60 -3.17 18.19
CA PHE A 1 9.96 -3.04 17.64
C PHE A 1 10.95 -2.84 18.78
N SER A 2 12.23 -3.16 18.59
CA SER A 2 13.31 -2.74 19.51
C SER A 2 14.16 -1.67 18.82
N LEU A 3 14.42 -0.58 19.52
CA LEU A 3 15.18 0.58 19.05
C LEU A 3 16.11 1.04 20.17
N ARG A 4 17.40 1.22 19.87
CA ARG A 4 18.35 1.87 20.78
C ARG A 4 18.74 3.20 20.18
N LEU A 5 18.49 4.27 20.92
CA LEU A 5 18.69 5.64 20.44
C LEU A 5 19.98 6.21 21.00
N LEU A 6 20.77 6.86 20.16
CA LEU A 6 21.83 7.77 20.56
C LEU A 6 21.27 9.20 20.49
N VAL A 7 21.26 9.89 21.62
CA VAL A 7 20.68 11.22 21.76
C VAL A 7 21.77 12.22 22.09
N ASP A 8 21.86 13.28 21.31
CA ASP A 8 22.59 14.49 21.68
C ASP A 8 21.70 15.32 22.59
N GLU A 9 21.93 15.22 23.90
CA GLU A 9 21.15 15.93 24.92
C GLU A 9 21.29 17.45 24.82
N LYS A 10 22.46 17.95 24.39
CA LYS A 10 22.69 19.40 24.26
C LYS A 10 21.84 20.00 23.14
N ARG A 11 21.66 19.25 22.06
CA ARG A 11 20.84 19.66 20.90
C ARG A 11 19.41 19.13 20.96
N ASN A 12 19.08 18.35 21.99
CA ASN A 12 17.82 17.63 22.14
C ASN A 12 17.41 16.87 20.86
N LYS A 13 18.36 16.10 20.29
CA LYS A 13 18.20 15.45 18.98
C LYS A 13 18.63 13.99 19.03
N VAL A 14 17.82 13.09 18.49
CA VAL A 14 18.25 11.72 18.17
C VAL A 14 19.19 11.80 16.98
N VAL A 15 20.45 11.42 17.15
CA VAL A 15 21.44 11.43 16.06
C VAL A 15 21.49 10.10 15.32
N LEU A 16 21.18 9.00 16.03
CA LEU A 16 21.25 7.65 15.50
C LEU A 16 20.24 6.76 16.23
N ALA A 17 19.65 5.83 15.51
CA ALA A 17 18.86 4.74 16.04
C ALA A 17 19.41 3.40 15.53
N GLU A 18 19.85 2.54 16.44
CA GLU A 18 20.04 1.13 16.12
C GLU A 18 18.65 0.46 16.11
N ALA A 19 18.21 0.01 14.94
CA ALA A 19 16.88 -0.50 14.69
C ALA A 19 16.91 -1.96 14.24
N CYS A 20 15.97 -2.77 14.73
CA CYS A 20 15.82 -4.13 14.23
C CYS A 20 15.24 -4.16 12.80
N ARG A 21 15.42 -5.30 12.13
CA ARG A 21 14.91 -5.57 10.77
C ARG A 21 13.46 -5.14 10.56
N ASP A 22 12.56 -5.53 11.45
CA ASP A 22 11.12 -5.26 11.26
C ASP A 22 10.79 -3.76 11.26
N PHE A 23 11.58 -2.93 11.95
CA PHE A 23 11.39 -1.48 11.92
C PHE A 23 11.82 -0.90 10.57
N VAL A 24 12.94 -1.39 10.03
CA VAL A 24 13.44 -0.96 8.72
C VAL A 24 12.51 -1.39 7.59
N ASP A 25 11.93 -2.60 7.68
CA ASP A 25 10.91 -3.04 6.72
C ASP A 25 9.71 -2.09 6.69
N VAL A 26 9.25 -1.62 7.86
CA VAL A 26 8.17 -0.63 7.97
C VAL A 26 8.60 0.70 7.36
N LEU A 27 9.82 1.18 7.64
CA LEU A 27 10.33 2.42 7.05
C LEU A 27 10.39 2.35 5.52
N PHE A 28 10.89 1.24 4.96
CA PHE A 28 10.98 1.04 3.52
C PHE A 28 9.62 0.82 2.86
N SER A 29 8.63 0.28 3.58
CA SER A 29 7.27 0.15 3.08
C SER A 29 6.64 1.50 2.70
N LEU A 30 7.06 2.60 3.34
CA LEU A 30 6.58 3.95 3.01
C LEU A 30 6.86 4.32 1.55
N LEU A 31 7.96 3.83 0.99
CA LEU A 31 8.33 4.07 -0.42
C LEU A 31 7.47 3.27 -1.40
N THR A 32 6.71 2.28 -0.91
CA THR A 32 5.82 1.47 -1.73
C THR A 32 4.39 2.01 -1.78
N LEU A 33 4.08 3.04 -0.99
CA LEU A 33 2.77 3.68 -0.96
C LEU A 33 2.54 4.49 -2.24
N PRO A 34 1.44 4.25 -2.97
CA PRO A 34 1.07 5.13 -4.08
C PRO A 34 0.80 6.56 -3.59
N MET A 35 1.13 7.57 -4.40
CA MET A 35 0.95 8.98 -4.01
C MET A 35 -0.48 9.33 -3.60
N GLY A 36 -1.49 8.74 -4.27
CA GLY A 36 -2.90 8.91 -3.88
C GLY A 36 -3.20 8.40 -2.48
N THR A 37 -2.60 7.26 -2.09
CA THR A 37 -2.69 6.72 -0.72
C THR A 37 -2.05 7.64 0.30
N ILE A 38 -0.86 8.19 0.01
CA ILE A 38 -0.19 9.13 0.92
C ILE A 38 -1.05 10.39 1.12
N VAL A 39 -1.57 11.00 0.04
CA VAL A 39 -2.47 12.17 0.14
C VAL A 39 -3.70 11.83 0.99
N ARG A 40 -4.34 10.69 0.74
CA ARG A 40 -5.53 10.21 1.46
C ARG A 40 -5.27 10.01 2.95
N LEU A 41 -4.17 9.35 3.30
CA LEU A 41 -3.77 9.10 4.70
C LEU A 41 -3.48 10.42 5.45
N LEU A 42 -2.73 11.33 4.84
CA LEU A 42 -2.43 12.63 5.44
C LEU A 42 -3.69 13.48 5.67
N GLN A 43 -4.66 13.40 4.75
CA GLN A 43 -5.96 14.07 4.92
C GLN A 43 -6.82 13.44 6.02
N LYS A 44 -6.63 12.17 6.36
CA LYS A 44 -7.37 11.47 7.43
C LYS A 44 -6.86 11.84 8.83
N HIS A 45 -5.54 11.99 8.98
CA HIS A 45 -4.88 12.18 10.30
C HIS A 45 -4.69 13.65 10.73
N LYS A 46 -5.63 14.54 10.41
CA LYS A 46 -5.47 16.01 10.56
C LYS A 46 -5.18 16.46 12.00
N GLN A 47 -3.91 16.77 12.29
CA GLN A 47 -3.52 17.82 13.25
C GLN A 47 -2.90 19.05 12.57
N GLN A 48 -2.35 18.94 11.35
CA GLN A 48 -1.99 20.07 10.49
C GLN A 48 -2.18 19.71 9.00
N PRO A 49 -2.55 20.67 8.13
CA PRO A 49 -2.75 20.41 6.70
C PRO A 49 -1.41 20.30 5.98
N MET A 50 -0.77 19.13 6.04
CA MET A 50 0.38 18.84 5.19
C MET A 50 -0.08 18.76 3.72
N ARG A 51 0.51 19.60 2.87
CA ARG A 51 0.22 19.65 1.43
C ARG A 51 1.36 18.99 0.66
N LEU A 52 1.06 17.92 -0.07
CA LEU A 52 1.96 17.29 -1.03
C LEU A 52 1.93 18.03 -2.38
N GLY A 53 2.01 19.36 -2.33
CA GLY A 53 1.97 20.22 -3.53
C GLY A 53 0.72 19.99 -4.39
N CYS A 54 0.94 19.80 -5.70
CA CYS A 54 -0.13 19.61 -6.68
C CYS A 54 -0.85 18.27 -6.56
N PHE A 55 -0.27 17.25 -5.91
CA PHE A 55 -0.94 15.95 -5.72
C PHE A 55 -2.22 16.08 -4.89
N ASN A 56 -2.27 17.04 -3.95
CA ASN A 56 -3.50 17.35 -3.23
C ASN A 56 -4.60 17.83 -4.19
N ASN A 57 -4.26 18.64 -5.19
CA ASN A 57 -5.22 19.16 -6.16
C ASN A 57 -5.70 18.06 -7.10
N ILE A 58 -4.78 17.19 -7.57
CA ILE A 58 -5.13 16.06 -8.43
C ILE A 58 -6.07 15.11 -7.70
N TYR A 59 -5.70 14.67 -6.48
CA TYR A 59 -6.55 13.78 -5.68
C TYR A 59 -7.92 14.40 -5.40
N LYS A 60 -7.95 15.69 -5.03
CA LYS A 60 -9.20 16.41 -4.80
C LYS A 60 -10.07 16.52 -6.05
N SER A 61 -9.48 16.74 -7.22
CA SER A 61 -10.22 16.80 -8.47
C SER A 61 -10.94 15.48 -8.74
N VAL A 62 -10.25 14.35 -8.56
CA VAL A 62 -10.87 13.01 -8.69
C VAL A 62 -11.98 12.80 -7.65
N SER A 63 -11.78 13.25 -6.40
CA SER A 63 -12.80 13.09 -5.35
C SER A 63 -14.05 13.93 -5.57
N ASP A 64 -13.89 15.12 -6.15
CA ASP A 64 -14.98 16.08 -6.37
C ASP A 64 -15.75 15.79 -7.67
N MET A 65 -15.12 15.14 -8.66
CA MET A 65 -15.77 14.70 -9.90
C MET A 65 -16.81 13.60 -9.66
N THR A 66 -17.84 13.60 -10.51
CA THR A 66 -18.94 12.64 -10.48
C THR A 66 -18.58 11.35 -11.21
N ILE A 67 -19.44 10.33 -11.12
CA ILE A 67 -19.19 9.07 -11.82
C ILE A 67 -19.25 9.21 -13.35
N ASP A 68 -20.05 10.15 -13.85
CA ASP A 68 -20.27 10.38 -15.27
C ASP A 68 -19.02 10.93 -15.98
N ASP A 69 -18.05 11.45 -15.20
CA ASP A 69 -16.75 11.92 -15.67
C ASP A 69 -15.73 10.78 -15.91
N PHE A 70 -16.08 9.53 -15.57
CA PHE A 70 -15.20 8.36 -15.69
C PHE A 70 -15.82 7.28 -16.57
N GLU A 71 -14.97 6.50 -17.24
CA GLU A 71 -15.40 5.37 -18.07
C GLU A 71 -16.19 4.33 -17.25
N THR A 72 -15.77 4.09 -16.00
CA THR A 72 -16.43 3.18 -15.06
C THR A 72 -16.24 3.62 -13.60
N GLU A 73 -17.07 3.09 -12.71
CA GLU A 73 -16.92 3.27 -11.25
C GLU A 73 -15.64 2.64 -10.72
N ALA A 74 -15.21 1.54 -11.33
CA ALA A 74 -13.92 0.92 -11.03
C ALA A 74 -12.75 1.89 -11.32
N CYS A 75 -12.77 2.63 -12.43
CA CYS A 75 -11.75 3.62 -12.77
C CYS A 75 -11.65 4.73 -11.71
N ARG A 76 -12.79 5.30 -11.31
CA ARG A 76 -12.81 6.33 -10.26
C ARG A 76 -12.28 5.78 -8.93
N THR A 77 -12.74 4.60 -8.54
CA THR A 77 -12.34 3.96 -7.28
C THR A 77 -10.84 3.65 -7.26
N MET A 78 -10.28 3.19 -8.38
CA MET A 78 -8.84 2.91 -8.51
C MET A 78 -7.98 4.17 -8.30
N LEU A 79 -8.44 5.33 -8.75
CA LEU A 79 -7.71 6.59 -8.59
C LEU A 79 -7.80 7.14 -7.15
N LEU A 80 -8.92 6.89 -6.45
CA LEU A 80 -9.10 7.28 -5.05
C LEU A 80 -8.41 6.32 -4.07
N TYR A 81 -8.35 5.04 -4.43
CA TYR A 81 -7.76 3.96 -3.61
C TYR A 81 -6.75 3.16 -4.45
N PRO A 82 -5.66 3.79 -4.89
CA PRO A 82 -4.63 3.10 -5.65
C PRO A 82 -3.97 2.01 -4.78
N ARG A 83 -3.71 0.86 -5.38
CA ARG A 83 -3.10 -0.29 -4.71
C ARG A 83 -1.61 -0.35 -4.98
N SER A 84 -0.83 -0.73 -3.97
CA SER A 84 0.60 -1.01 -4.15
C SER A 84 0.80 -2.38 -4.80
N ILE A 85 1.74 -2.49 -5.74
CA ILE A 85 2.18 -3.79 -6.28
C ILE A 85 2.78 -4.67 -5.17
N LYS A 86 3.26 -4.05 -4.08
CA LYS A 86 3.83 -4.74 -2.92
C LYS A 86 2.80 -5.01 -1.82
N GLU A 87 1.50 -4.77 -2.04
CA GLU A 87 0.44 -4.93 -1.01
C GLU A 87 0.56 -6.26 -0.26
N ILE A 88 0.64 -7.38 -0.99
CA ILE A 88 0.70 -8.74 -0.41
C ILE A 88 1.94 -8.91 0.48
N HIS A 89 3.09 -8.39 0.05
CA HIS A 89 4.31 -8.43 0.86
C HIS A 89 4.17 -7.56 2.11
N CYS A 90 3.57 -6.37 1.97
CA CYS A 90 3.38 -5.43 3.07
C CYS A 90 2.40 -5.93 4.13
N ARG A 91 1.54 -6.92 3.85
CA ARG A 91 0.71 -7.58 4.87
C ARG A 91 1.53 -8.32 5.93
N ARG A 92 2.78 -8.72 5.62
CA ARG A 92 3.70 -9.35 6.56
C ARG A 92 4.40 -8.34 7.49
N LEU A 93 4.25 -7.04 7.26
CA LEU A 93 4.84 -6.02 8.11
C LEU A 93 4.22 -6.08 9.51
N LYS A 94 5.05 -5.91 10.55
CA LYS A 94 4.56 -5.77 11.93
C LYS A 94 3.70 -4.52 12.13
N LEU A 95 3.86 -3.51 11.27
CA LEU A 95 3.04 -2.32 11.22
C LEU A 95 2.80 -1.96 9.75
N ASN A 96 1.56 -2.07 9.29
CA ASN A 96 1.16 -1.57 7.98
C ASN A 96 0.37 -0.27 8.16
N ILE A 97 0.81 0.79 7.48
CA ILE A 97 0.19 2.13 7.54
C ILE A 97 -0.84 2.30 6.41
N ASP A 98 -0.76 1.47 5.37
CA ASP A 98 -1.80 1.43 4.34
C ASP A 98 -3.09 0.87 4.94
N ASP A 99 -4.13 1.69 4.98
CA ASP A 99 -5.47 1.35 5.47
C ASP A 99 -6.41 0.87 4.33
N THR A 100 -5.85 0.55 3.16
CA THR A 100 -6.60 -0.04 2.05
C THR A 100 -6.94 -1.50 2.36
N GLU A 101 -8.21 -1.86 2.15
CA GLU A 101 -8.67 -3.24 2.29
C GLU A 101 -7.91 -4.20 1.37
N ALA A 102 -7.76 -5.45 1.81
CA ALA A 102 -7.14 -6.52 1.02
C ALA A 102 -7.71 -6.59 -0.41
N THR A 103 -6.84 -6.79 -1.40
CA THR A 103 -7.25 -7.02 -2.79
C THR A 103 -8.21 -8.18 -2.87
N LYS A 104 -9.41 -7.90 -3.36
CA LYS A 104 -10.44 -8.88 -3.69
C LYS A 104 -10.42 -9.16 -5.18
N PHE A 105 -10.97 -10.30 -5.57
CA PHE A 105 -11.07 -10.70 -6.96
C PHE A 105 -12.51 -11.07 -7.28
N PHE A 106 -13.00 -10.55 -8.40
CA PHE A 106 -14.37 -10.73 -8.83
C PHE A 106 -14.43 -11.22 -10.27
N THR A 107 -15.42 -12.05 -10.54
CA THR A 107 -15.73 -12.59 -11.86
C THR A 107 -17.15 -12.19 -12.28
N CYS A 108 -17.40 -12.30 -13.58
CA CYS A 108 -18.77 -12.20 -14.10
C CYS A 108 -19.64 -13.35 -13.55
N PRO A 109 -20.92 -13.11 -13.21
CA PRO A 109 -21.86 -14.18 -12.85
C PRO A 109 -21.97 -15.31 -13.88
N LEU A 110 -21.70 -15.03 -15.17
CA LEU A 110 -21.68 -16.01 -16.25
C LEU A 110 -20.37 -16.82 -16.34
N PHE A 111 -19.40 -16.60 -15.44
CA PHE A 111 -18.19 -17.42 -15.32
C PHE A 111 -18.52 -18.85 -14.83
N PRO A 112 -17.91 -19.92 -15.40
CA PRO A 112 -16.85 -19.92 -16.42
C PRO A 112 -17.38 -20.06 -17.87
N ARG A 113 -18.68 -19.96 -18.10
CA ARG A 113 -19.32 -20.35 -19.37
C ARG A 113 -18.90 -19.47 -20.55
N SER A 114 -19.10 -18.16 -20.44
CA SER A 114 -18.89 -17.20 -21.54
C SER A 114 -17.82 -16.15 -21.24
N CYS A 115 -17.52 -15.93 -19.96
CA CYS A 115 -16.63 -14.87 -19.51
C CYS A 115 -15.44 -15.49 -18.79
N LYS A 116 -14.21 -15.16 -19.21
CA LYS A 116 -12.95 -15.73 -18.67
C LYS A 116 -12.01 -14.68 -18.06
N LYS A 117 -12.54 -13.51 -17.71
CA LYS A 117 -11.79 -12.41 -17.10
C LYS A 117 -12.23 -12.20 -15.65
N TYR A 118 -11.31 -11.72 -14.84
CA TYR A 118 -11.57 -11.25 -13.48
C TYR A 118 -11.10 -9.81 -13.31
N SER A 119 -11.54 -9.16 -12.23
CA SER A 119 -11.14 -7.80 -11.86
C SER A 119 -11.00 -7.67 -10.35
N ASN A 120 -10.28 -6.65 -9.88
CA ASN A 120 -10.18 -6.30 -8.47
C ASN A 120 -11.32 -5.40 -7.96
N PHE A 121 -12.24 -5.02 -8.85
CA PHE A 121 -13.37 -4.17 -8.53
C PHE A 121 -14.66 -4.86 -8.99
N ASN A 122 -15.64 -4.92 -8.11
CA ASN A 122 -16.93 -5.53 -8.39
C ASN A 122 -17.81 -4.69 -9.34
N THR A 123 -17.42 -3.44 -9.57
CA THR A 123 -18.06 -2.49 -10.47
C THR A 123 -17.43 -2.47 -11.87
N SER A 124 -16.43 -3.33 -12.11
CA SER A 124 -15.85 -3.53 -13.43
C SER A 124 -16.84 -4.22 -14.37
N ARG A 125 -16.89 -3.76 -15.62
CA ARG A 125 -17.73 -4.35 -16.66
C ARG A 125 -17.01 -5.49 -17.39
N CYS A 126 -17.68 -6.62 -17.54
CA CYS A 126 -17.21 -7.74 -18.34
C CYS A 126 -17.46 -7.50 -19.84
N SER A 127 -16.80 -8.25 -20.72
CA SER A 127 -17.02 -8.18 -22.16
C SER A 127 -18.43 -8.59 -22.59
N CYS A 128 -19.19 -9.30 -21.74
CA CYS A 128 -20.62 -9.57 -21.98
C CYS A 128 -21.54 -8.40 -21.63
N GLY A 129 -21.02 -7.33 -21.02
CA GLY A 129 -21.79 -6.19 -20.55
C GLY A 129 -22.18 -6.25 -19.07
N ASP A 130 -22.16 -7.40 -18.41
CA ASP A 130 -22.51 -7.51 -16.99
C ASP A 130 -21.39 -7.03 -16.05
N LEU A 131 -21.76 -6.64 -14.84
CA LEU A 131 -20.82 -6.33 -13.76
C LEU A 131 -20.16 -7.61 -13.22
N MET A 132 -18.88 -7.50 -12.87
CA MET A 132 -18.12 -8.59 -12.24
C MET A 132 -18.42 -8.65 -10.74
N THR A 133 -19.57 -9.17 -10.32
CA THR A 133 -19.98 -9.12 -8.89
C THR A 133 -19.62 -10.36 -8.07
N ARG A 134 -19.25 -11.48 -8.71
CA ARG A 134 -19.00 -12.74 -8.02
C ARG A 134 -17.58 -12.78 -7.46
N GLU A 135 -17.45 -12.60 -6.15
CA GLU A 135 -16.17 -12.71 -5.45
C GLU A 135 -15.64 -14.15 -5.45
N PHE A 136 -14.32 -14.30 -5.58
CA PHE A 136 -13.62 -15.56 -5.39
C PHE A 136 -12.28 -15.32 -4.71
N GLN A 137 -11.77 -16.35 -4.04
CA GLN A 137 -10.50 -16.29 -3.33
C GLN A 137 -9.37 -16.72 -4.27
N VAL A 138 -8.29 -15.95 -4.28
CA VAL A 138 -7.04 -16.28 -4.98
C VAL A 138 -5.99 -16.50 -3.90
N SER A 139 -5.26 -17.63 -3.97
CA SER A 139 -4.19 -17.88 -3.00
C SER A 139 -3.11 -16.80 -3.10
N GLU A 140 -2.41 -16.51 -2.00
CA GLU A 140 -1.35 -15.49 -2.04
C GLU A 140 -0.19 -15.90 -2.97
N GLU A 141 0.03 -17.21 -3.14
CA GLU A 141 1.01 -17.80 -4.06
C GLU A 141 0.66 -17.49 -5.52
N ASP A 142 -0.60 -17.69 -5.91
CA ASP A 142 -1.09 -17.41 -7.27
C ASP A 142 -1.05 -15.92 -7.59
N GLN A 143 -1.26 -15.05 -6.60
CA GLN A 143 -1.21 -13.60 -6.79
C GLN A 143 0.21 -13.10 -7.04
N LEU A 144 1.22 -13.77 -6.48
CA LEU A 144 2.61 -13.32 -6.56
C LEU A 144 3.41 -14.02 -7.67
N GLY A 145 2.99 -15.22 -8.08
CA GLY A 145 3.72 -16.04 -9.04
C GLY A 145 5.06 -16.56 -8.51
N SER A 146 5.36 -16.35 -7.23
CA SER A 146 6.57 -16.79 -6.53
C SER A 146 6.32 -16.93 -5.03
N PRO A 147 7.13 -17.70 -4.30
CA PRO A 147 7.04 -17.81 -2.84
C PRO A 147 7.22 -16.44 -2.15
N ILE A 148 6.47 -16.20 -1.07
CA ILE A 148 6.51 -14.94 -0.30
C ILE A 148 7.70 -14.93 0.66
N GLY A 149 8.93 -14.91 0.12
CA GLY A 149 10.16 -14.99 0.91
C GLY A 149 10.20 -16.18 1.89
N ASN A 150 11.24 -16.23 2.72
CA ASN A 150 11.28 -17.17 3.86
C ASN A 150 10.90 -16.43 5.14
N ASN A 151 10.33 -17.14 6.14
CA ASN A 151 10.06 -16.57 7.47
C ASN A 151 11.32 -16.03 8.16
N ASP A 152 12.49 -16.51 7.75
CA ASP A 152 13.78 -16.07 8.26
C ASP A 152 14.16 -14.67 7.74
N ASP A 153 13.66 -14.26 6.58
CA ASP A 153 13.90 -12.95 5.99
C ASP A 153 12.73 -11.98 6.21
N GLY A 154 13.05 -10.67 6.25
CA GLY A 154 12.07 -9.61 6.33
C GLY A 154 11.30 -9.43 5.02
N VAL A 155 10.50 -8.35 4.96
CA VAL A 155 9.71 -8.00 3.77
C VAL A 155 10.61 -7.44 2.66
N PHE A 156 11.55 -6.57 3.04
CA PHE A 156 12.47 -5.89 2.13
C PHE A 156 13.94 -6.18 2.50
N VAL A 157 14.24 -6.40 3.77
CA VAL A 157 15.60 -6.63 4.27
C VAL A 157 15.78 -8.02 4.87
N SER A 158 16.95 -8.63 4.66
CA SER A 158 17.26 -9.99 5.10
C SER A 158 17.58 -10.11 6.60
N CYS A 159 17.76 -11.35 7.10
CA CYS A 159 18.01 -11.69 8.50
C CYS A 159 19.31 -11.08 9.09
N ARG A 160 19.29 -9.78 9.38
CA ARG A 160 20.31 -9.09 10.20
C ARG A 160 19.76 -8.72 11.56
N SER A 161 20.66 -8.69 12.55
CA SER A 161 20.32 -8.34 13.94
C SER A 161 19.85 -6.90 14.08
N SER A 162 20.54 -5.95 13.42
CA SER A 162 20.22 -4.52 13.49
C SER A 162 20.74 -3.73 12.29
N TYR A 163 20.21 -2.52 12.15
CA TYR A 163 20.55 -1.48 11.18
C TYR A 163 20.75 -0.16 11.91
N ILE A 164 21.52 0.73 11.30
CA ILE A 164 21.72 2.08 11.78
C ILE A 164 20.83 3.03 10.97
N VAL A 165 19.95 3.77 11.65
CA VAL A 165 19.12 4.82 11.05
C VAL A 165 19.58 6.16 11.60
N THR A 166 20.05 7.03 10.72
CA THR A 166 20.50 8.37 11.10
C THR A 166 19.35 9.37 11.12
N ASP A 167 19.61 10.56 11.63
CA ASP A 167 18.61 11.61 11.85
C ASP A 167 18.00 12.21 10.57
N ASP A 168 18.63 12.02 9.42
CA ASP A 168 18.11 12.33 8.09
C ASP A 168 17.40 11.12 7.43
N LEU A 169 17.10 10.07 8.21
CA LEU A 169 16.49 8.81 7.81
C LEU A 169 17.34 7.98 6.82
N ARG A 170 18.63 8.26 6.67
CA ARG A 170 19.52 7.34 5.97
C ARG A 170 19.70 6.06 6.78
N VAL A 171 19.47 4.92 6.10
CA VAL A 171 19.67 3.57 6.65
C VAL A 171 21.01 3.03 6.19
N THR A 172 21.85 2.63 7.14
CA THR A 172 23.15 1.99 6.90
C THR A 172 23.28 0.71 7.72
N LEU A 173 24.35 -0.03 7.43
CA LEU A 173 24.81 -1.16 8.24
C LEU A 173 25.49 -0.67 9.52
#